data_AF-A0A4R7I0L1-F1
#
_entry.id   AF-A0A4R7I0L1-F1
#
_cell.length_a   1.000
_cell.length_b   1.000
_cell.length_c   1.000
_cell.angle_alpha   90.00
_cell.angle_beta   90.00
_cell.angle_gamma   90.00
#
_symmetry.space_group_name_H-M   'P 1'
#
loop_
_entity.id
_entity.type
_entity.pdbx_description
1 polymer ?
#
loop_
_entity_poly.entity_id
_entity_poly.type
_entity_poly.pdbx_seq_one_letter_code
_entity_poly.pdbx_strand_id
1 'polypeptide(L)'
;MTARSRIAPLVVVVATLAACSSGDGTDLAEVDTDPAQTTVETLGEASTDDETVAEPAVGDPDDSGDAEPDATAGADVTVPPDSVAVDDTGVPGLDADDAFCRSWSRFGGSFQVVAVNAAFGGSDDLRLATLEVVASPTTTSAYADLSLEWPDELADEADAALDGVYGPFARRLAQARTALVDAGATQADLDAIDEAWVLALATRRPDDPEVVIDLPEPLWLLIDEAAPAYLDEVGPWATDESLVTDVEIPLTDLYLSDNCPDQGVLAGQEVTETP
;
A
#
# COMPACT_ATOMS: atom_id res chain seq x y z
N MET A 1 11.79 -56.67 -7.23
CA MET A 1 10.59 -57.25 -6.59
C MET A 1 9.39 -56.38 -6.92
N THR A 2 8.18 -56.92 -6.91
CA THR A 2 6.97 -56.24 -7.43
C THR A 2 6.41 -55.22 -6.44
N ALA A 3 5.88 -54.11 -6.96
CA ALA A 3 5.29 -53.02 -6.17
C ALA A 3 4.02 -53.43 -5.40
N ARG A 4 3.66 -52.65 -4.37
CA ARG A 4 2.33 -52.66 -3.78
C ARG A 4 1.93 -51.29 -3.23
N SER A 5 1.23 -50.52 -4.06
CA SER A 5 0.44 -49.37 -3.61
C SER A 5 -0.66 -49.83 -2.64
N ARG A 6 -1.05 -48.94 -1.72
CA ARG A 6 -2.27 -49.04 -0.91
C ARG A 6 -2.94 -47.67 -0.83
N ILE A 7 -3.81 -47.41 -1.79
CA ILE A 7 -4.81 -46.34 -1.67
C ILE A 7 -5.81 -46.75 -0.59
N ALA A 8 -6.13 -45.83 0.32
CA ALA A 8 -7.25 -45.94 1.25
C ALA A 8 -8.17 -44.73 1.04
N PRO A 9 -9.51 -44.91 0.96
CA PRO A 9 -10.42 -43.81 0.72
C PRO A 9 -10.63 -42.98 2.00
N LEU A 10 -10.46 -41.65 1.89
CA LEU A 10 -10.97 -40.73 2.90
C LEU A 10 -12.48 -40.58 2.69
N VAL A 11 -13.26 -40.70 3.77
CA VAL A 11 -14.72 -40.51 3.72
C VAL A 11 -15.04 -39.04 3.98
N VAL A 12 -15.46 -38.31 2.95
CA VAL A 12 -16.03 -36.97 3.09
C VAL A 12 -17.47 -37.11 3.58
N VAL A 13 -17.76 -36.60 4.77
CA VAL A 13 -19.11 -36.52 5.32
C VAL A 13 -19.74 -35.20 4.90
N VAL A 14 -20.76 -35.25 4.04
CA VAL A 14 -21.54 -34.07 3.65
C VAL A 14 -22.50 -33.71 4.78
N ALA A 15 -22.23 -32.60 5.47
CA ALA A 15 -23.11 -32.04 6.49
C ALA A 15 -24.12 -31.07 5.86
N THR A 16 -25.30 -31.57 5.47
CA THR A 16 -26.41 -30.71 5.02
C THR A 16 -27.10 -30.07 6.22
N LEU A 17 -26.92 -28.76 6.42
CA LEU A 17 -27.77 -27.94 7.28
C LEU A 17 -28.79 -27.18 6.42
N ALA A 18 -30.07 -27.27 6.79
CA ALA A 18 -31.17 -26.59 6.12
C ALA A 18 -32.32 -26.37 7.12
N ALA A 19 -33.13 -25.34 6.85
CA ALA A 19 -34.32 -24.89 7.61
C ALA A 19 -34.03 -24.18 8.97
N CYS A 20 -34.77 -23.13 9.37
CA CYS A 20 -35.76 -22.30 8.64
C CYS A 20 -36.18 -21.02 9.43
N SER A 21 -36.81 -20.09 8.70
CA SER A 21 -38.01 -19.29 9.09
C SER A 21 -37.87 -17.79 9.41
N SER A 22 -38.78 -17.02 8.78
CA SER A 22 -39.25 -15.65 9.11
C SER A 22 -38.23 -14.51 8.94
N GLY A 23 -38.53 -13.38 8.28
CA GLY A 23 -39.81 -12.83 7.76
C GLY A 23 -40.36 -11.71 8.66
N ASP A 24 -40.85 -10.56 8.19
CA ASP A 24 -41.18 -10.07 6.82
C ASP A 24 -40.93 -8.53 6.77
N GLY A 25 -40.89 -7.77 5.66
CA GLY A 25 -41.11 -8.02 4.23
C GLY A 25 -41.80 -6.81 3.54
N THR A 26 -41.21 -6.20 2.50
CA THR A 26 -41.72 -4.96 1.83
C THR A 26 -41.43 -4.91 0.33
N ASP A 27 -42.46 -4.62 -0.48
CA ASP A 27 -42.32 -4.31 -1.91
C ASP A 27 -41.55 -3.00 -2.17
N LEU A 28 -40.67 -3.01 -3.18
CA LEU A 28 -40.29 -1.84 -3.96
C LEU A 28 -40.36 -2.21 -5.45
N ALA A 29 -40.84 -1.28 -6.28
CA ALA A 29 -41.35 -1.59 -7.60
C ALA A 29 -40.26 -1.87 -8.66
N GLU A 30 -40.57 -2.78 -9.59
CA GLU A 30 -39.83 -2.93 -10.85
C GLU A 30 -39.92 -1.61 -11.65
N VAL A 31 -38.78 -1.00 -11.96
CA VAL A 31 -38.69 0.16 -12.86
C VAL A 31 -38.28 -0.32 -14.25
N ASP A 32 -39.27 -0.40 -15.14
CA ASP A 32 -39.10 -0.82 -16.53
C ASP A 32 -38.47 0.33 -17.35
N THR A 33 -37.17 0.27 -17.62
CA THR A 33 -36.43 1.32 -18.34
C THR A 33 -36.35 1.04 -19.85
N ASP A 34 -37.36 1.54 -20.58
CA ASP A 34 -37.39 1.59 -22.04
C ASP A 34 -36.28 2.51 -22.61
N PRO A 35 -35.35 2.02 -23.45
CA PRO A 35 -34.24 2.81 -24.01
C PRO A 35 -34.69 3.74 -25.15
N ALA A 36 -35.50 4.73 -24.82
CA ALA A 36 -35.94 5.78 -25.74
C ALA A 36 -34.76 6.71 -26.14
N GLN A 37 -34.28 6.54 -27.38
CA GLN A 37 -33.16 7.31 -27.94
C GLN A 37 -33.48 8.82 -27.96
N THR A 38 -32.62 9.63 -27.33
CA THR A 38 -32.67 11.09 -27.44
C THR A 38 -31.48 11.59 -28.25
N THR A 39 -31.69 11.79 -29.55
CA THR A 39 -30.74 12.49 -30.42
C THR A 39 -30.73 13.98 -30.08
N VAL A 40 -29.58 14.51 -29.68
CA VAL A 40 -29.35 15.96 -29.55
C VAL A 40 -28.67 16.45 -30.83
N GLU A 41 -29.35 17.29 -31.60
CA GLU A 41 -28.73 18.06 -32.68
C GLU A 41 -27.90 19.20 -32.07
N THR A 42 -26.61 19.26 -32.39
CA THR A 42 -25.77 20.45 -32.17
C THR A 42 -25.34 20.99 -33.52
N LEU A 43 -25.83 22.17 -33.88
CA LEU A 43 -25.56 22.85 -35.15
C LEU A 43 -24.73 24.12 -34.92
N GLY A 44 -23.60 24.21 -35.62
CA GLY A 44 -22.78 25.42 -35.69
C GLY A 44 -21.91 25.69 -34.45
N GLU A 45 -20.93 26.60 -34.51
CA GLU A 45 -20.47 27.39 -35.66
C GLU A 45 -18.95 27.33 -35.79
N ALA A 46 -18.43 27.54 -37.00
CA ALA A 46 -17.00 27.62 -37.25
C ALA A 46 -16.57 29.09 -37.37
N SER A 47 -15.59 29.51 -36.56
CA SER A 47 -14.84 30.73 -36.78
C SER A 47 -13.34 30.42 -36.73
N THR A 48 -12.67 30.74 -37.82
CA THR A 48 -11.21 30.92 -37.87
C THR A 48 -10.86 32.30 -37.31
N ASP A 49 -9.80 32.40 -36.52
CA ASP A 49 -8.96 33.59 -36.52
C ASP A 49 -7.49 33.17 -36.48
N ASP A 50 -6.65 33.93 -37.20
CA ASP A 50 -5.22 33.74 -37.39
C ASP A 50 -4.53 34.93 -36.73
N GLU A 51 -3.63 34.70 -35.77
CA GLU A 51 -2.70 35.74 -35.33
C GLU A 51 -1.28 35.19 -35.20
N THR A 52 -0.38 35.78 -35.98
CA THR A 52 1.00 35.32 -36.20
C THR A 52 1.99 36.39 -35.69
N VAL A 53 2.64 36.18 -34.54
CA VAL A 53 3.63 37.15 -33.99
C VAL A 53 4.88 36.50 -33.35
N ALA A 54 5.98 36.62 -34.10
CA ALA A 54 7.39 36.80 -33.67
C ALA A 54 8.13 35.81 -32.74
N GLU A 55 9.20 35.23 -33.28
CA GLU A 55 10.42 34.83 -32.56
C GLU A 55 11.21 36.06 -32.03
N PRO A 56 11.95 35.93 -30.90
CA PRO A 56 13.04 36.81 -30.54
C PRO A 56 14.43 36.18 -30.81
N ALA A 57 15.04 36.61 -31.93
CA ALA A 57 16.46 36.68 -32.28
C ALA A 57 17.55 35.88 -31.51
N VAL A 58 18.38 35.19 -32.29
CA VAL A 58 19.74 34.72 -31.93
C VAL A 58 20.65 35.88 -31.50
N GLY A 59 21.52 35.63 -30.51
CA GLY A 59 22.70 36.45 -30.21
C GLY A 59 24.00 35.68 -30.46
N ASP A 60 25.00 36.34 -31.05
CA ASP A 60 26.30 35.75 -31.45
C ASP A 60 27.29 35.56 -30.27
N PRO A 61 28.37 34.75 -30.46
CA PRO A 61 29.35 34.40 -29.42
C PRO A 61 30.56 35.38 -29.36
N ASP A 62 31.63 34.93 -28.68
CA ASP A 62 32.94 35.56 -28.45
C ASP A 62 33.02 36.73 -27.44
N ASP A 63 33.46 36.40 -26.22
CA ASP A 63 34.70 36.99 -25.69
C ASP A 63 35.50 35.91 -24.92
N SER A 64 36.82 36.04 -24.86
CA SER A 64 37.75 35.03 -24.29
C SER A 64 38.51 35.57 -23.08
N GLY A 65 38.23 35.05 -21.90
CA GLY A 65 38.87 35.47 -20.64
C GLY A 65 39.39 34.29 -19.80
N ASP A 66 40.71 34.06 -19.83
CA ASP A 66 41.41 33.12 -18.94
C ASP A 66 41.35 33.56 -17.47
N ALA A 67 40.76 32.74 -16.60
CA ALA A 67 40.83 32.89 -15.14
C ALA A 67 40.49 31.59 -14.36
N GLU A 68 41.45 30.68 -14.21
CA GLU A 68 41.46 29.69 -13.12
C GLU A 68 42.06 30.30 -11.83
N PRO A 69 41.79 29.75 -10.62
CA PRO A 69 40.47 29.41 -10.11
C PRO A 69 40.32 29.92 -8.65
N ASP A 70 39.32 30.76 -8.35
CA ASP A 70 39.13 31.23 -6.96
C ASP A 70 38.15 30.33 -6.19
N ALA A 71 38.60 29.84 -5.04
CA ALA A 71 37.90 28.81 -4.26
C ALA A 71 37.15 29.44 -3.09
N THR A 72 35.82 29.55 -3.17
CA THR A 72 34.98 30.05 -2.07
C THR A 72 33.74 29.20 -1.87
N ALA A 73 33.51 28.80 -0.62
CA ALA A 73 32.27 28.24 -0.06
C ALA A 73 31.55 27.17 -0.91
N GLY A 74 31.82 25.90 -0.61
CA GLY A 74 30.74 24.92 -0.70
C GLY A 74 29.58 25.38 0.18
N ALA A 75 28.36 25.37 -0.35
CA ALA A 75 27.16 25.57 0.47
C ALA A 75 27.01 24.32 1.34
N ASP A 76 27.47 24.41 2.59
CA ASP A 76 27.25 23.39 3.61
C ASP A 76 25.74 23.33 3.84
N VAL A 77 25.08 22.32 3.25
CA VAL A 77 23.64 22.11 3.40
C VAL A 77 23.44 21.57 4.81
N THR A 78 23.34 22.49 5.77
CA THR A 78 23.05 22.20 7.16
C THR A 78 21.63 21.68 7.27
N VAL A 79 21.43 20.40 6.95
CA VAL A 79 20.24 19.65 7.30
C VAL A 79 20.06 19.82 8.82
N PRO A 80 18.93 20.39 9.28
CA PRO A 80 18.69 20.50 10.72
C PRO A 80 18.71 19.08 11.31
N PRO A 81 19.47 18.83 12.39
CA PRO A 81 19.41 17.56 13.11
C PRO A 81 18.15 17.51 14.00
N ASP A 82 17.00 17.86 13.42
CA ASP A 82 15.66 17.65 13.97
C ASP A 82 15.21 16.21 13.65
N SER A 83 16.09 15.25 13.92
CA SER A 83 15.68 13.87 14.15
C SER A 83 14.75 13.88 15.35
N VAL A 84 13.45 13.69 15.13
CA VAL A 84 12.47 13.59 16.20
C VAL A 84 12.94 12.51 17.17
N ALA A 85 13.20 12.89 18.41
CA ALA A 85 13.62 11.96 19.44
C ALA A 85 12.43 11.08 19.81
N VAL A 86 12.38 9.88 19.25
CA VAL A 86 11.51 8.80 19.72
C VAL A 86 11.90 8.51 21.17
N ASP A 87 10.93 8.49 22.09
CA ASP A 87 11.19 8.21 23.50
C ASP A 87 11.77 6.80 23.69
N ASP A 88 12.61 6.61 24.72
CA ASP A 88 13.29 5.34 25.09
C ASP A 88 12.34 4.17 25.48
N THR A 89 11.03 4.26 25.16
CA THR A 89 9.99 3.27 25.53
C THR A 89 9.97 2.02 24.65
N GLY A 90 10.70 2.02 23.54
CA GLY A 90 11.16 0.81 22.84
C GLY A 90 10.25 0.24 21.75
N VAL A 91 8.93 0.46 21.77
CA VAL A 91 8.01 0.19 20.66
C VAL A 91 6.87 1.22 20.62
N PRO A 92 6.95 2.23 19.74
CA PRO A 92 5.77 3.00 19.34
C PRO A 92 4.97 2.19 18.30
N GLY A 93 3.66 2.08 18.46
CA GLY A 93 2.77 1.60 17.39
C GLY A 93 2.46 0.09 17.38
N LEU A 94 3.39 -0.76 16.91
CA LEU A 94 3.10 -2.18 16.62
C LEU A 94 2.63 -3.01 17.83
N ASP A 95 3.06 -2.63 19.04
CA ASP A 95 2.64 -3.20 20.33
C ASP A 95 1.73 -2.25 21.15
N ALA A 96 1.12 -1.22 20.52
CA ALA A 96 0.21 -0.32 21.23
C ALA A 96 -0.99 -1.09 21.82
N ASP A 97 -1.40 -0.73 23.05
CA ASP A 97 -2.60 -1.28 23.68
C ASP A 97 -3.87 -0.96 22.85
N ASP A 98 -3.93 0.25 22.30
CA ASP A 98 -5.03 0.73 21.46
C ASP A 98 -5.13 -0.05 20.13
N ALA A 99 -6.35 -0.45 19.77
CA ALA A 99 -6.58 -1.32 18.63
C ALA A 99 -6.58 -0.60 17.28
N PHE A 100 -6.98 0.67 17.24
CA PHE A 100 -6.90 1.49 16.03
C PHE A 100 -5.45 1.84 15.73
N CYS A 101 -4.70 2.39 16.70
CA CYS A 101 -3.30 2.76 16.50
C CYS A 101 -2.41 1.54 16.17
N ARG A 102 -2.61 0.39 16.83
CA ARG A 102 -1.85 -0.83 16.49
C ARG A 102 -2.11 -1.32 15.06
N SER A 103 -3.32 -1.13 14.55
CA SER A 103 -3.70 -1.46 13.17
C SER A 103 -3.14 -0.42 12.19
N TRP A 104 -3.16 0.86 12.58
CA TRP A 104 -2.50 1.94 11.84
C TRP A 104 -1.02 1.68 11.63
N SER A 105 -0.26 1.35 12.68
CA SER A 105 1.18 1.08 12.59
C SER A 105 1.52 -0.05 11.62
N ARG A 106 0.71 -1.11 11.61
CA ARG A 106 0.86 -2.22 10.67
C ARG A 106 0.57 -1.79 9.23
N PHE A 107 -0.51 -1.04 9.01
CA PHE A 107 -0.91 -0.58 7.69
C PHE A 107 0.02 0.51 7.12
N GLY A 108 0.17 1.62 7.86
CA GLY A 108 1.02 2.76 7.52
C GLY A 108 2.50 2.39 7.44
N GLY A 109 3.01 1.59 8.37
CA GLY A 109 4.37 1.05 8.31
C GLY A 109 4.60 0.19 7.06
N SER A 110 3.65 -0.67 6.71
CA SER A 110 3.70 -1.46 5.45
C SER A 110 3.70 -0.56 4.22
N PHE A 111 2.82 0.44 4.18
CA PHE A 111 2.75 1.42 3.09
C PHE A 111 4.08 2.17 2.92
N GLN A 112 4.65 2.69 4.01
CA GLN A 112 5.91 3.44 3.94
C GLN A 112 7.09 2.57 3.50
N VAL A 113 7.19 1.33 3.99
CA VAL A 113 8.26 0.40 3.59
C VAL A 113 8.19 0.09 2.09
N VAL A 114 6.98 -0.15 1.55
CA VAL A 114 6.76 -0.38 0.11
C VAL A 114 7.03 0.91 -0.70
N ALA A 115 6.47 2.05 -0.29
CA ALA A 115 6.61 3.32 -1.01
C ALA A 115 8.06 3.84 -1.04
N VAL A 116 8.82 3.68 0.05
CA VAL A 116 10.26 4.00 0.08
C VAL A 116 11.05 3.07 -0.85
N ASN A 117 10.71 1.79 -0.91
CA ASN A 117 11.33 0.85 -1.86
C ASN A 117 11.00 1.21 -3.31
N ALA A 118 9.78 1.62 -3.61
CA ALA A 118 9.36 2.08 -4.93
C ALA A 118 10.06 3.39 -5.36
N ALA A 119 10.24 4.33 -4.43
CA ALA A 119 10.86 5.64 -4.72
C ALA A 119 12.39 5.62 -4.75
N PHE A 120 13.04 4.79 -3.91
CA PHE A 120 14.49 4.87 -3.66
C PHE A 120 15.23 3.52 -3.68
N GLY A 121 14.54 2.38 -3.57
CA GLY A 121 15.17 1.07 -3.41
C GLY A 121 15.95 0.55 -4.63
N GLY A 122 15.82 1.20 -5.79
CA GLY A 122 16.46 0.76 -7.04
C GLY A 122 15.93 -0.56 -7.59
N SER A 123 14.83 -1.07 -7.01
CA SER A 123 14.14 -2.30 -7.41
C SER A 123 13.53 -2.16 -8.80
N ASP A 124 13.60 -3.23 -9.59
CA ASP A 124 12.72 -3.41 -10.75
C ASP A 124 11.28 -3.73 -10.29
N ASP A 125 10.33 -3.64 -11.23
CA ASP A 125 8.89 -3.81 -10.96
C ASP A 125 8.56 -5.16 -10.33
N LEU A 126 9.31 -6.23 -10.67
CA LEU A 126 9.10 -7.56 -10.10
C LEU A 126 9.64 -7.65 -8.67
N ARG A 127 10.83 -7.10 -8.40
CA ARG A 127 11.37 -7.02 -7.03
C ARG A 127 10.47 -6.18 -6.10
N LEU A 128 9.82 -5.14 -6.62
CA LEU A 128 8.81 -4.39 -5.86
C LEU A 128 7.53 -5.22 -5.66
N ALA A 129 7.02 -5.88 -6.71
CA ALA A 129 5.85 -6.75 -6.62
C ALA A 129 6.05 -7.92 -5.63
N THR A 130 7.27 -8.47 -5.53
CA THR A 130 7.67 -9.43 -4.49
C THR A 130 7.52 -8.85 -3.08
N LEU A 131 7.93 -7.59 -2.86
CA LEU A 131 7.79 -6.91 -1.57
C LEU A 131 6.31 -6.67 -1.21
N GLU A 132 5.50 -6.25 -2.19
CA GLU A 132 4.05 -6.10 -2.01
C GLU A 132 3.38 -7.44 -1.67
N VAL A 133 3.78 -8.53 -2.34
CA VAL A 133 3.28 -9.89 -2.03
C VAL A 133 3.62 -10.31 -0.59
N VAL A 134 4.83 -10.02 -0.08
CA VAL A 134 5.17 -10.28 1.33
C VAL A 134 4.35 -9.40 2.28
N ALA A 135 4.19 -8.11 1.98
CA ALA A 135 3.41 -7.18 2.81
C ALA A 135 1.88 -7.46 2.82
N SER A 136 1.40 -8.29 1.89
CA SER A 136 -0.03 -8.45 1.61
C SER A 136 -0.88 -9.08 2.72
N PRO A 137 -0.42 -10.06 3.52
CA PRO A 137 -1.23 -10.62 4.61
C PRO A 137 -1.49 -9.56 5.69
N THR A 138 -0.42 -8.89 6.16
CA THR A 138 -0.46 -7.86 7.19
C THR A 138 -1.21 -6.62 6.74
N THR A 139 -1.01 -6.16 5.50
CA THR A 139 -1.73 -4.99 4.98
C THR A 139 -3.23 -5.27 4.88
N THR A 140 -3.62 -6.49 4.47
CA THR A 140 -5.04 -6.86 4.36
C THR A 140 -5.71 -7.00 5.74
N SER A 141 -5.04 -7.59 6.73
CA SER A 141 -5.57 -7.71 8.09
C SER A 141 -5.64 -6.35 8.78
N ALA A 142 -4.55 -5.57 8.73
CA ALA A 142 -4.47 -4.25 9.35
C ALA A 142 -5.49 -3.25 8.78
N TYR A 143 -5.79 -3.28 7.48
CA TYR A 143 -6.85 -2.44 6.90
C TYR A 143 -8.25 -2.86 7.38
N ALA A 144 -8.51 -4.16 7.52
CA ALA A 144 -9.78 -4.65 8.05
C ALA A 144 -9.97 -4.29 9.53
N ASP A 145 -8.91 -4.42 10.34
CA ASP A 145 -8.91 -4.04 11.75
C ASP A 145 -9.02 -2.51 11.93
N LEU A 146 -8.35 -1.70 11.09
CA LEU A 146 -8.52 -0.24 11.02
C LEU A 146 -9.97 0.19 10.78
N SER A 147 -10.64 -0.48 9.83
CA SER A 147 -12.04 -0.20 9.51
C SER A 147 -13.01 -0.66 10.60
N LEU A 148 -12.65 -1.70 11.38
CA LEU A 148 -13.45 -2.22 12.49
C LEU A 148 -13.35 -1.32 13.74
N GLU A 149 -12.16 -0.84 14.04
CA GLU A 149 -11.83 -0.05 15.24
C GLU A 149 -11.86 1.47 14.98
N TRP A 150 -12.46 1.92 13.87
CA TRP A 150 -12.49 3.33 13.48
C TRP A 150 -13.14 4.22 14.55
N PRO A 151 -12.47 5.29 15.05
CA PRO A 151 -13.00 6.13 16.12
C PRO A 151 -14.33 6.82 15.77
N ASP A 152 -15.31 6.77 16.70
CA ASP A 152 -16.60 7.47 16.57
C ASP A 152 -16.44 8.98 16.27
N GLU A 153 -15.37 9.61 16.74
CA GLU A 153 -15.07 11.04 16.50
C GLU A 153 -14.42 11.34 15.15
N LEU A 154 -13.99 10.31 14.42
CA LEU A 154 -13.53 10.39 13.02
C LEU A 154 -14.59 9.90 12.02
N ALA A 155 -15.82 9.64 12.46
CA ALA A 155 -16.88 9.11 11.59
C ALA A 155 -17.23 10.01 10.39
N ASP A 156 -17.08 11.33 10.51
CA ASP A 156 -17.30 12.29 9.42
C ASP A 156 -16.24 12.23 8.31
N GLU A 157 -15.06 11.62 8.56
CA GLU A 157 -13.98 11.42 7.58
C GLU A 157 -13.80 9.94 7.15
N ALA A 158 -14.55 9.00 7.73
CA ALA A 158 -14.34 7.57 7.54
C ALA A 158 -14.30 7.13 6.06
N ASP A 159 -15.29 7.54 5.26
CA ASP A 159 -15.35 7.25 3.82
C ASP A 159 -14.15 7.86 3.05
N ALA A 160 -13.72 9.06 3.44
CA ALA A 160 -12.61 9.77 2.78
C ALA A 160 -11.26 9.11 3.07
N ALA A 161 -11.01 8.77 4.34
CA ALA A 161 -9.78 8.12 4.76
C ALA A 161 -9.71 6.65 4.31
N LEU A 162 -10.74 5.85 4.61
CA LEU A 162 -10.75 4.42 4.29
C LEU A 162 -10.83 4.18 2.79
N ASP A 163 -11.86 4.65 2.08
CA ASP A 163 -12.02 4.30 0.66
C ASP A 163 -11.18 5.17 -0.29
N GLY A 164 -10.94 6.43 0.08
CA GLY A 164 -10.21 7.43 -0.71
C GLY A 164 -8.69 7.37 -0.53
N VAL A 165 -8.18 7.63 0.68
CA VAL A 165 -6.73 7.74 0.94
C VAL A 165 -6.05 6.37 1.08
N TYR A 166 -6.57 5.50 1.94
CA TYR A 166 -5.95 4.20 2.28
C TYR A 166 -6.39 3.08 1.34
N GLY A 167 -7.63 3.16 0.86
CA GLY A 167 -8.31 2.16 0.06
C GLY A 167 -7.58 1.74 -1.23
N PRO A 168 -6.92 2.63 -2.00
CA PRO A 168 -6.19 2.22 -3.20
C PRO A 168 -5.08 1.22 -2.88
N PHE A 169 -4.24 1.52 -1.88
CA PHE A 169 -3.18 0.62 -1.42
C PHE A 169 -3.75 -0.67 -0.81
N ALA A 170 -4.81 -0.57 0.00
CA ALA A 170 -5.48 -1.75 0.56
C ALA A 170 -6.05 -2.69 -0.52
N ARG A 171 -6.69 -2.13 -1.57
CA ARG A 171 -7.21 -2.88 -2.72
C ARG A 171 -6.09 -3.52 -3.55
N ARG A 172 -5.00 -2.80 -3.78
CA ARG A 172 -3.79 -3.31 -4.48
C ARG A 172 -3.18 -4.50 -3.73
N LEU A 173 -2.98 -4.38 -2.42
CA LEU A 173 -2.39 -5.44 -1.59
C LEU A 173 -3.34 -6.62 -1.36
N ALA A 174 -4.67 -6.40 -1.41
CA ALA A 174 -5.64 -7.50 -1.43
C ALA A 174 -5.52 -8.39 -2.69
N GLN A 175 -5.12 -7.84 -3.84
CA GLN A 175 -4.80 -8.63 -5.03
C GLN A 175 -3.51 -9.44 -4.85
N ALA A 176 -2.48 -8.85 -4.25
CA ALA A 176 -1.23 -9.56 -3.92
C ALA A 176 -1.49 -10.76 -2.99
N ARG A 177 -2.37 -10.59 -1.99
CA ARG A 177 -2.82 -11.68 -1.10
C ARG A 177 -3.64 -12.74 -1.83
N THR A 178 -4.41 -12.34 -2.86
CA THR A 178 -5.17 -13.28 -3.70
C THR A 178 -4.22 -14.12 -4.55
N ALA A 179 -3.19 -13.52 -5.14
CA ALA A 179 -2.16 -14.24 -5.90
C ALA A 179 -1.41 -15.29 -5.05
N LEU A 180 -1.13 -15.03 -3.75
CA LEU A 180 -0.60 -16.05 -2.84
C LEU A 180 -1.55 -17.25 -2.68
N VAL A 181 -2.85 -17.01 -2.53
CA VAL A 181 -3.86 -18.08 -2.39
C VAL A 181 -3.98 -18.89 -3.68
N ASP A 182 -3.93 -18.24 -4.84
CA ASP A 182 -3.97 -18.93 -6.15
C ASP A 182 -2.66 -19.68 -6.47
N ALA A 183 -1.50 -19.21 -5.99
CA ALA A 183 -0.25 -19.96 -5.97
C ALA A 183 -0.28 -21.16 -4.99
N GLY A 184 -1.31 -21.25 -4.14
CA GLY A 184 -1.59 -22.39 -3.26
C GLY A 184 -1.24 -22.19 -1.79
N ALA A 185 -0.97 -20.96 -1.34
CA ALA A 185 -0.73 -20.66 0.07
C ALA A 185 -1.94 -21.03 0.94
N THR A 186 -1.70 -21.78 2.01
CA THR A 186 -2.71 -22.06 3.03
C THR A 186 -2.77 -20.92 4.04
N GLN A 187 -3.80 -20.88 4.90
CA GLN A 187 -3.86 -19.89 5.97
C GLN A 187 -2.60 -19.91 6.86
N ALA A 188 -2.03 -21.08 7.16
CA ALA A 188 -0.82 -21.18 7.97
C ALA A 188 0.45 -20.65 7.26
N ASP A 189 0.44 -20.61 5.92
CA ASP A 189 1.51 -19.99 5.14
C ASP A 189 1.36 -18.46 5.12
N LEU A 190 0.11 -17.97 5.02
CA LEU A 190 -0.21 -16.53 5.17
C LEU A 190 0.09 -16.02 6.59
N ASP A 191 -0.24 -16.79 7.63
CA ASP A 191 0.06 -16.46 9.04
C ASP A 191 1.58 -16.38 9.28
N ALA A 192 2.37 -17.23 8.63
CA ALA A 192 3.84 -17.22 8.74
C ALA A 192 4.49 -16.07 7.96
N ILE A 193 3.90 -15.65 6.83
CA ILE A 193 4.33 -14.44 6.10
C ILE A 193 3.96 -13.18 6.89
N ASP A 194 2.79 -13.15 7.55
CA ASP A 194 2.39 -12.07 8.47
C ASP A 194 3.36 -11.93 9.65
N GLU A 195 3.70 -13.03 10.34
CA GLU A 195 4.68 -13.03 11.44
C GLU A 195 6.06 -12.52 10.99
N ALA A 196 6.55 -12.98 9.84
CA ALA A 196 7.83 -12.54 9.29
C ALA A 196 7.83 -11.07 8.84
N TRP A 197 6.73 -10.57 8.29
CA TRP A 197 6.60 -9.17 7.89
C TRP A 197 6.48 -8.23 9.10
N VAL A 198 5.66 -8.57 10.09
CA VAL A 198 5.56 -7.79 11.34
C VAL A 198 6.91 -7.76 12.07
N LEU A 199 7.65 -8.87 12.09
CA LEU A 199 9.02 -8.89 12.60
C LEU A 199 9.96 -8.00 11.77
N ALA A 200 9.85 -7.99 10.43
CA ALA A 200 10.64 -7.12 9.57
C ALA A 200 10.31 -5.63 9.79
N LEU A 201 9.04 -5.26 9.96
CA LEU A 201 8.64 -3.89 10.34
C LEU A 201 9.31 -3.46 11.65
N ALA A 202 9.27 -4.32 12.67
CA ALA A 202 9.79 -4.03 14.02
C ALA A 202 11.33 -4.08 14.15
N THR A 203 12.04 -4.70 13.19
CA THR A 203 13.50 -4.92 13.25
C THR A 203 14.28 -4.23 12.13
N ARG A 204 13.58 -3.53 11.23
CA ARG A 204 14.17 -2.67 10.20
C ARG A 204 15.05 -1.58 10.83
N ARG A 205 15.83 -0.89 9.99
CA ARG A 205 16.50 0.36 10.37
C ARG A 205 16.09 1.47 9.39
N PRO A 206 15.70 2.68 9.84
CA PRO A 206 15.22 3.72 8.93
C PRO A 206 16.31 4.28 8.00
N ASP A 207 17.59 4.13 8.38
CA ASP A 207 18.75 4.45 7.54
C ASP A 207 19.13 3.33 6.55
N ASP A 208 18.47 2.17 6.61
CA ASP A 208 18.60 1.10 5.61
C ASP A 208 17.40 1.11 4.63
N PRO A 209 17.64 1.25 3.31
CA PRO A 209 16.59 1.12 2.32
C PRO A 209 16.18 -0.35 2.06
N GLU A 210 17.03 -1.33 2.36
CA GLU A 210 16.69 -2.74 2.18
C GLU A 210 15.87 -3.28 3.37
N VAL A 211 14.96 -4.21 3.07
CA VAL A 211 14.10 -4.87 4.06
C VAL A 211 14.53 -6.32 4.16
N VAL A 212 14.98 -6.76 5.33
CA VAL A 212 15.38 -8.15 5.57
C VAL A 212 14.17 -8.93 6.08
N ILE A 213 13.71 -9.88 5.27
CA ILE A 213 12.59 -10.77 5.58
C ILE A 213 13.15 -12.19 5.72
N ASP A 214 13.16 -12.73 6.95
CA ASP A 214 13.59 -14.12 7.19
C ASP A 214 12.40 -15.07 7.00
N LEU A 215 12.33 -15.69 5.82
CA LEU A 215 11.32 -16.67 5.45
C LEU A 215 11.98 -17.97 4.95
N PRO A 216 11.45 -19.16 5.31
CA PRO A 216 11.96 -20.43 4.82
C PRO A 216 11.68 -20.63 3.32
N GLU A 217 12.58 -21.33 2.64
CA GLU A 217 12.54 -21.61 1.18
C GLU A 217 11.14 -21.99 0.62
N PRO A 218 10.30 -22.82 1.27
CA PRO A 218 8.97 -23.15 0.75
C PRO A 218 7.99 -21.96 0.66
N LEU A 219 8.16 -20.93 1.50
CA LEU A 219 7.33 -19.72 1.45
C LEU A 219 7.84 -18.75 0.36
N TRP A 220 9.15 -18.63 0.19
CA TRP A 220 9.72 -17.93 -0.97
C TRP A 220 9.27 -18.54 -2.30
N LEU A 221 9.15 -19.86 -2.41
CA LEU A 221 8.63 -20.51 -3.62
C LEU A 221 7.15 -20.19 -3.91
N LEU A 222 6.33 -19.84 -2.90
CA LEU A 222 4.96 -19.34 -3.11
C LEU A 222 4.97 -17.88 -3.56
N ILE A 223 5.85 -17.06 -2.97
CA ILE A 223 6.04 -15.65 -3.31
C ILE A 223 6.58 -15.48 -4.74
N ASP A 224 7.53 -16.32 -5.16
CA ASP A 224 8.14 -16.34 -6.51
C ASP A 224 7.13 -16.73 -7.60
N GLU A 225 6.12 -17.56 -7.30
CA GLU A 225 5.02 -17.89 -8.22
C GLU A 225 3.94 -16.79 -8.23
N ALA A 226 3.63 -16.21 -7.06
CA ALA A 226 2.59 -15.19 -6.91
C ALA A 226 2.97 -13.82 -7.48
N ALA A 227 4.21 -13.35 -7.26
CA ALA A 227 4.63 -11.98 -7.63
C ALA A 227 4.55 -11.68 -9.13
N PRO A 228 4.95 -12.57 -10.07
CA PRO A 228 4.76 -12.35 -11.50
C PRO A 228 3.28 -12.28 -11.91
N ALA A 229 2.42 -13.12 -11.33
CA ALA A 229 0.99 -13.15 -11.63
C ALA A 229 0.26 -11.90 -11.10
N TYR A 230 0.62 -11.47 -9.88
CA TYR A 230 0.16 -10.22 -9.29
C TYR A 230 0.57 -9.00 -10.13
N LEU A 231 1.83 -8.92 -10.56
CA LEU A 231 2.33 -7.81 -11.38
C LEU A 231 1.67 -7.71 -12.77
N ASP A 232 1.29 -8.84 -13.38
CA ASP A 232 0.56 -8.86 -14.67
C ASP A 232 -0.88 -8.31 -14.53
N GLU A 233 -1.52 -8.50 -13.37
CA GLU A 233 -2.89 -8.02 -13.07
C GLU A 233 -2.91 -6.54 -12.65
N VAL A 234 -2.05 -6.10 -11.72
CA VAL A 234 -2.10 -4.71 -11.19
C VAL A 234 -1.10 -3.73 -11.82
N GLY A 235 -0.13 -4.22 -12.58
CA GLY A 235 0.91 -3.42 -13.23
C GLY A 235 1.90 -2.72 -12.27
N PRO A 236 2.90 -2.02 -12.84
CA PRO A 236 3.95 -1.35 -12.07
C PRO A 236 3.40 -0.21 -11.19
N TRP A 237 3.87 -0.15 -9.93
CA TRP A 237 3.57 0.91 -8.97
C TRP A 237 3.75 2.32 -9.54
N ALA A 238 4.84 2.55 -10.28
CA ALA A 238 5.18 3.86 -10.86
C ALA A 238 4.20 4.32 -11.97
N THR A 239 3.24 3.48 -12.35
CA THR A 239 2.17 3.77 -13.31
C THR A 239 0.76 3.58 -12.74
N ASP A 240 0.63 3.26 -11.45
CA ASP A 240 -0.67 3.08 -10.80
C ASP A 240 -1.23 4.44 -10.35
N GLU A 241 -2.00 5.07 -11.24
CA GLU A 241 -2.66 6.36 -10.97
C GLU A 241 -3.61 6.31 -9.76
N SER A 242 -4.05 5.13 -9.29
CA SER A 242 -4.93 5.02 -8.12
C SER A 242 -4.21 5.29 -6.79
N LEU A 243 -2.88 5.16 -6.76
CA LEU A 243 -2.06 5.48 -5.59
C LEU A 243 -1.81 6.98 -5.41
N VAL A 244 -2.28 7.82 -6.35
CA VAL A 244 -2.19 9.29 -6.28
C VAL A 244 -3.52 9.85 -5.76
N THR A 245 -3.54 10.23 -4.49
CA THR A 245 -4.71 10.80 -3.80
C THR A 245 -4.52 12.28 -3.48
N ASP A 246 -5.56 13.08 -3.71
CA ASP A 246 -5.69 14.49 -3.31
C ASP A 246 -6.78 14.72 -2.24
N VAL A 247 -7.24 13.63 -1.60
CA VAL A 247 -8.29 13.66 -0.57
C VAL A 247 -7.72 14.15 0.78
N GLU A 248 -8.29 15.24 1.31
CA GLU A 248 -7.92 15.80 2.62
C GLU A 248 -8.65 15.07 3.76
N ILE A 249 -7.93 14.65 4.81
CA ILE A 249 -8.45 13.98 6.02
C ILE A 249 -7.92 14.61 7.33
N PRO A 250 -8.09 15.94 7.52
CA PRO A 250 -7.39 16.70 8.55
C PRO A 250 -7.75 16.37 10.01
N LEU A 251 -8.93 15.80 10.29
CA LEU A 251 -9.25 15.30 11.64
C LEU A 251 -8.53 13.98 11.90
N THR A 252 -8.47 13.11 10.90
CA THR A 252 -7.77 11.83 10.94
C THR A 252 -6.26 12.03 11.10
N ASP A 253 -5.64 12.92 10.30
CA ASP A 253 -4.23 13.27 10.40
C ASP A 253 -3.88 13.83 11.80
N LEU A 254 -4.74 14.70 12.35
CA LEU A 254 -4.56 15.24 13.70
C LEU A 254 -4.72 14.17 14.78
N TYR A 255 -5.73 13.29 14.66
CA TYR A 255 -5.96 12.21 15.61
C TYR A 255 -4.79 11.21 15.61
N LEU A 256 -4.28 10.84 14.43
CA LEU A 256 -3.10 9.99 14.29
C LEU A 256 -1.87 10.66 14.91
N SER A 257 -1.70 11.97 14.70
CA SER A 257 -0.61 12.76 15.32
C SER A 257 -0.68 12.82 16.84
N ASP A 258 -1.88 12.99 17.42
CA ASP A 258 -2.10 13.22 18.85
C ASP A 258 -2.25 11.92 19.67
N ASN A 259 -2.66 10.80 19.06
CA ASN A 259 -2.97 9.54 19.76
C ASN A 259 -2.06 8.36 19.39
N CYS A 260 -1.58 8.27 18.14
CA CYS A 260 -0.79 7.12 17.69
C CYS A 260 0.73 7.44 17.74
N PRO A 261 1.51 6.79 18.62
CA PRO A 261 2.82 7.30 19.05
C PRO A 261 3.95 7.16 18.02
N ASP A 262 3.70 6.41 16.94
CA ASP A 262 4.56 6.22 15.78
C ASP A 262 4.15 7.10 14.59
N GLN A 263 2.92 7.61 14.58
CA GLN A 263 2.25 8.25 13.42
C GLN A 263 2.25 7.37 12.14
N GLY A 264 2.53 6.07 12.24
CA GLY A 264 2.81 5.18 11.09
C GLY A 264 4.15 5.45 10.40
N VAL A 265 4.97 6.36 10.93
CA VAL A 265 6.26 6.82 10.40
C VAL A 265 7.44 5.94 10.84
N LEU A 266 7.21 5.06 11.81
CA LEU A 266 8.22 4.17 12.37
C LEU A 266 7.94 2.71 11.98
N ALA A 267 8.75 2.25 11.03
CA ALA A 267 9.07 0.84 10.82
C ALA A 267 10.61 0.74 10.83
N GLY A 268 11.17 0.60 12.03
CA GLY A 268 12.59 0.35 12.27
C GLY A 268 13.18 0.93 13.56
N GLN A 269 12.39 1.38 14.55
CA GLN A 269 12.86 1.84 15.87
C GLN A 269 12.32 0.99 17.04
N GLU A 270 11.75 -0.19 16.75
CA GLU A 270 10.94 -1.00 17.67
C GLU A 270 11.75 -2.09 18.40
N VAL A 271 13.09 -2.03 18.36
CA VAL A 271 13.97 -2.87 19.19
C VAL A 271 15.13 -2.05 19.74
N THR A 272 15.13 -1.83 21.07
CA THR A 272 16.30 -1.36 21.80
C THR A 272 17.27 -2.53 22.07
N GLU A 273 18.51 -2.42 21.60
CA GLU A 273 19.57 -3.38 21.95
C GLU A 273 19.85 -3.32 23.46
N THR A 274 19.41 -4.34 24.21
CA THR A 274 19.71 -4.46 25.64
C THR A 274 21.17 -4.88 25.84
N PRO A 275 21.99 -4.12 26.60
CA PRO A 275 23.44 -4.37 26.75
C PRO A 275 23.83 -5.42 27.82
#